data_AF-A0A510IDX2-F1
#
_entry.id   AF-A0A510IDX2-F1
#
_cell.length_a   1.000
_cell.length_b   1.000
_cell.length_c   1.000
_cell.angle_alpha   90.00
_cell.angle_beta   90.00
_cell.angle_gamma   90.00
#
_symmetry.space_group_name_H-M   'P 1'
#
loop_
_entity.id
_entity.type
_entity.pdbx_description
1 polymer ?
#
loop_
_entity_poly.entity_id
_entity_poly.type
_entity_poly.pdbx_seq_one_letter_code
_entity_poly.pdbx_strand_id
1 'polypeptide(L)'
;MGLILAGCSTTTPTNVQVQNIETNCTVIMSEGVTPEQRWNAYNKLIESYGDYYVDNNNRLELARWNSFRQKVIHDESGQLIKEFVEVSDWGCANGNYLEEMYLFVKETQASNK
;
A
#
# COMPACT_ATOMS: atom_id res chain seq x y z
N MET A 1 0.69 20.83 43.49
CA MET A 1 1.64 21.61 42.66
C MET A 1 2.87 20.74 42.49
N GLY A 2 3.25 20.15 41.37
CA GLY A 2 2.94 20.36 39.96
C GLY A 2 4.26 20.14 39.20
N LEU A 3 4.45 18.98 38.58
CA LEU A 3 5.50 18.74 37.59
C LEU A 3 4.80 18.42 36.28
N ILE A 4 4.50 19.47 35.52
CA ILE A 4 4.07 19.32 34.13
C ILE A 4 5.35 19.03 33.33
N LEU A 5 5.53 17.77 32.94
CA LEU A 5 6.52 17.40 31.94
C LEU A 5 5.97 17.85 30.58
N ALA A 6 6.45 19.00 30.13
CA ALA A 6 6.27 19.46 28.77
C ALA A 6 7.08 18.60 27.81
N GLY A 7 6.45 18.21 26.69
CA GLY A 7 7.14 18.16 25.41
C GLY A 7 7.60 16.79 24.91
N CYS A 8 6.66 15.97 24.45
CA CYS A 8 6.88 15.15 23.25
C CYS A 8 5.89 15.59 22.17
N SER A 9 6.06 16.81 21.64
CA SER A 9 5.62 17.05 20.26
C SER A 9 6.58 16.27 19.37
N THR A 10 6.31 14.99 19.19
CA THR A 10 6.83 14.23 18.06
C THR A 10 6.10 14.76 16.82
N THR A 11 6.51 15.92 16.31
CA THR A 11 6.36 16.16 14.87
C THR A 11 7.34 15.20 14.19
N THR A 12 6.91 13.94 14.08
CA THR A 12 7.53 12.96 13.19
C THR A 12 7.56 13.62 11.81
N PRO A 13 8.69 13.62 11.09
CA PRO A 13 8.69 14.03 9.70
C PRO A 13 7.79 13.05 8.98
N THR A 14 6.54 13.43 8.80
CA THR A 14 5.55 12.59 8.13
C THR A 14 5.90 12.64 6.66
N ASN A 15 6.65 11.63 6.21
CA ASN A 15 6.73 11.33 4.81
C ASN A 15 5.28 11.24 4.31
N VAL A 16 4.89 12.16 3.42
CA VAL A 16 3.52 12.26 2.87
C VAL A 16 3.06 10.89 2.35
N GLN A 17 3.99 10.06 1.87
CA GLN A 17 3.75 8.70 1.41
C GLN A 17 3.31 7.77 2.56
N VAL A 18 3.95 7.86 3.73
CA VAL A 18 3.59 7.06 4.91
C VAL A 18 2.21 7.48 5.44
N GLN A 19 1.93 8.78 5.50
CA GLN A 19 0.59 9.28 5.87
C GLN A 19 -0.50 8.80 4.92
N ASN A 20 -0.22 8.77 3.60
CA ASN A 20 -1.16 8.26 2.62
C ASN A 20 -1.44 6.77 2.85
N ILE A 21 -0.43 5.97 3.19
CA ILE A 21 -0.59 4.56 3.51
C ILE A 21 -1.44 4.39 4.77
N GLU A 22 -1.09 5.07 5.86
CA GLU A 22 -1.83 4.98 7.14
C GLU A 22 -3.29 5.41 6.98
N THR A 23 -3.55 6.48 6.22
CA THR A 23 -4.90 6.98 5.95
C THR A 23 -5.73 5.95 5.19
N ASN A 24 -5.19 5.38 4.11
CA ASN A 24 -5.93 4.40 3.30
C ASN A 24 -6.08 3.05 4.01
N CYS A 25 -5.09 2.63 4.81
CA CYS A 25 -5.24 1.48 5.69
C CYS A 25 -6.36 1.69 6.73
N THR A 26 -6.48 2.90 7.30
CA THR A 26 -7.58 3.23 8.21
C THR A 26 -8.94 3.11 7.52
N VAL A 27 -9.06 3.56 6.26
CA VAL A 27 -10.30 3.43 5.48
C VAL A 27 -10.65 1.96 5.25
N ILE A 28 -9.68 1.11 4.88
CA ILE A 28 -9.91 -0.32 4.66
C ILE A 28 -10.45 -1.00 5.92
N MET A 29 -9.84 -0.70 7.07
CA MET A 29 -10.16 -1.29 8.37
C MET A 29 -11.43 -0.71 9.02
N SER A 30 -11.97 0.38 8.49
CA SER A 30 -13.13 1.05 9.09
C SER A 30 -14.43 0.30 8.84
N GLU A 31 -15.27 0.24 9.88
CA GLU A 31 -16.66 -0.20 9.76
C GLU A 31 -17.51 0.91 9.11
N GLY A 32 -18.44 0.53 8.23
CA GLY A 32 -19.36 1.48 7.59
C GLY A 32 -18.83 2.21 6.34
N VAL A 33 -17.62 1.91 5.87
CA VAL A 33 -17.16 2.37 4.55
C VAL A 33 -17.88 1.63 3.43
N THR A 34 -18.20 2.33 2.35
CA THR A 34 -18.82 1.69 1.19
C THR A 34 -17.80 0.83 0.44
N PRO A 35 -18.24 -0.19 -0.32
CA PRO A 35 -17.35 -0.98 -1.16
C PRO A 35 -16.52 -0.11 -2.13
N GLU A 36 -17.10 0.96 -2.67
CA GLU A 36 -16.42 1.89 -3.57
C GLU A 36 -15.32 2.69 -2.86
N GLN A 37 -15.59 3.18 -1.64
CA GLN A 37 -14.59 3.88 -0.84
C GLN A 37 -13.43 2.97 -0.48
N ARG A 38 -13.73 1.73 -0.09
CA ARG A 38 -12.71 0.72 0.21
C ARG A 38 -11.89 0.37 -1.04
N TRP A 39 -12.54 0.22 -2.19
CA TRP A 39 -11.86 -0.02 -3.46
C TRP A 39 -10.93 1.13 -3.84
N ASN A 40 -11.37 2.37 -3.67
CA ASN A 40 -10.53 3.54 -3.89
C ASN A 40 -9.30 3.55 -2.95
N ALA A 41 -9.46 3.13 -1.70
CA ALA A 41 -8.35 3.02 -0.76
C ALA A 41 -7.30 1.98 -1.22
N TYR A 42 -7.73 0.81 -1.71
CA TYR A 42 -6.79 -0.16 -2.31
C TYR A 42 -6.04 0.43 -3.52
N ASN A 43 -6.75 1.15 -4.41
CA ASN A 43 -6.10 1.82 -5.55
C ASN A 43 -5.06 2.87 -5.11
N LYS A 44 -5.31 3.57 -4.00
CA LYS A 44 -4.34 4.52 -3.43
C LYS A 44 -3.16 3.84 -2.76
N LEU A 45 -3.37 2.68 -2.16
CA LEU A 45 -2.29 1.89 -1.57
C LEU A 45 -1.33 1.36 -2.65
N ILE A 46 -1.85 0.82 -3.76
CA ILE A 46 -0.98 0.33 -4.85
C ILE A 46 -0.19 1.49 -5.49
N GLU A 47 -0.79 2.67 -5.64
CA GLU A 47 -0.07 3.90 -6.07
C GLU A 47 1.05 4.27 -5.08
N SER A 48 0.75 4.26 -3.77
CA SER A 48 1.71 4.62 -2.71
C SER A 48 2.91 3.68 -2.65
N TYR A 49 2.71 2.38 -2.93
CA TYR A 49 3.83 1.44 -3.09
C TYR A 49 4.75 1.85 -4.24
N GLY A 50 4.17 2.19 -5.40
CA GLY A 50 4.92 2.63 -6.57
C GLY A 50 5.76 3.88 -6.27
N ASP A 51 5.14 4.87 -5.63
CA ASP A 51 5.81 6.12 -5.25
C ASP A 51 6.96 5.91 -4.24
N TYR A 52 6.92 4.84 -3.44
CA TYR A 52 7.91 4.55 -2.43
C TYR A 52 9.08 3.68 -2.94
N TYR A 53 8.78 2.61 -3.69
CA TYR A 53 9.78 1.59 -4.06
C TYR A 53 10.30 1.70 -5.48
N VAL A 54 9.58 2.35 -6.40
CA VAL A 54 9.92 2.31 -7.82
C VAL A 54 10.73 3.54 -8.20
N ASP A 55 12.00 3.33 -8.53
CA ASP A 55 12.83 4.40 -9.08
C ASP A 55 12.38 4.74 -10.50
N ASN A 56 11.82 5.94 -10.68
CA ASN A 56 11.38 6.45 -11.98
C ASN A 56 12.53 6.60 -13.00
N ASN A 57 13.80 6.66 -12.55
CA ASN A 57 14.97 6.67 -13.43
C ASN A 57 15.36 5.26 -13.90
N ASN A 58 14.90 4.22 -13.21
CA ASN A 58 15.12 2.83 -13.58
C ASN A 58 14.00 2.32 -14.50
N ARG A 59 14.18 2.48 -15.81
CA ARG A 59 13.17 2.11 -16.82
C ARG A 59 12.69 0.66 -16.73
N LEU A 60 13.57 -0.28 -16.39
CA LEU A 60 13.20 -1.70 -16.30
C LEU A 60 12.29 -1.96 -15.10
N GLU A 61 12.63 -1.37 -13.97
CA GLU A 61 11.83 -1.47 -12.74
C GLU A 61 10.47 -0.81 -12.91
N LEU A 62 10.44 0.41 -13.48
CA LEU A 62 9.20 1.11 -13.81
C LEU A 62 8.31 0.30 -14.77
N ALA A 63 8.89 -0.33 -15.80
CA ALA A 63 8.14 -1.17 -16.73
C ALA A 63 7.53 -2.41 -16.04
N ARG A 64 8.32 -3.09 -15.19
CA ARG A 64 7.85 -4.25 -14.41
C ARG A 64 6.74 -3.87 -13.43
N TRP A 65 6.90 -2.74 -12.76
CA TRP A 65 5.89 -2.17 -11.88
C TRP A 65 4.59 -1.87 -12.62
N ASN A 66 4.66 -1.13 -13.74
CA ASN A 66 3.48 -0.81 -14.52
C ASN A 66 2.78 -2.07 -15.05
N SER A 67 3.54 -3.07 -15.50
CA SER A 67 2.98 -4.36 -15.92
C SER A 67 2.24 -5.07 -14.79
N PHE A 68 2.83 -5.13 -13.59
CA PHE A 68 2.17 -5.69 -12.40
C PHE A 68 0.86 -4.96 -12.09
N ARG A 69 0.91 -3.62 -12.01
CA ARG A 69 -0.28 -2.80 -11.71
C ARG A 69 -1.41 -3.05 -12.71
N GLN A 70 -1.08 -3.12 -14.01
CA GLN A 70 -2.06 -3.41 -15.05
C GLN A 70 -2.65 -4.81 -14.93
N LYS A 71 -1.85 -5.82 -14.55
CA LYS A 71 -2.35 -7.17 -14.31
C LYS A 71 -3.33 -7.23 -13.14
N VAL A 72 -3.07 -6.51 -12.05
CA VAL A 72 -4.00 -6.43 -10.90
C VAL A 72 -5.31 -5.75 -11.31
N ILE A 73 -5.24 -4.62 -12.03
CA ILE A 73 -6.41 -3.83 -12.44
C ILE A 73 -7.28 -4.59 -13.47
N HIS A 74 -6.64 -5.33 -14.37
CA HIS A 74 -7.30 -6.05 -15.46
C HIS A 74 -7.30 -7.57 -15.24
N ASP A 75 -7.30 -8.02 -13.99
CA ASP A 75 -7.30 -9.44 -13.68
C ASP A 75 -8.64 -10.10 -14.04
N GLU A 76 -8.68 -10.74 -15.21
CA GLU A 76 -9.86 -11.47 -15.70
C GLU A 76 -10.20 -12.70 -14.85
N SER A 77 -9.20 -13.28 -14.18
CA SER A 77 -9.38 -14.49 -13.36
C SER A 77 -9.98 -14.19 -11.99
N GLY A 78 -9.83 -12.94 -11.51
CA GLY A 78 -10.17 -12.53 -10.16
C GLY A 78 -9.22 -13.05 -9.07
N GLN A 79 -8.21 -13.87 -9.41
CA GLN A 79 -7.29 -14.44 -8.44
C GLN A 79 -6.27 -13.42 -7.94
N LEU A 80 -5.62 -12.69 -8.86
CA LEU A 80 -4.58 -11.73 -8.53
C LEU A 80 -5.14 -10.50 -7.81
N ILE A 81 -6.34 -10.04 -8.20
CA ILE A 81 -7.03 -8.95 -7.49
C ILE A 81 -7.43 -9.38 -6.07
N LYS A 82 -7.82 -10.65 -5.87
CA LYS A 82 -8.13 -11.19 -4.56
C LYS A 82 -6.89 -11.27 -3.67
N GLU A 83 -5.79 -11.82 -4.19
CA GLU A 83 -4.51 -11.87 -3.47
C GLU A 83 -4.01 -10.47 -3.11
N PHE A 84 -4.13 -9.50 -4.02
CA PHE A 84 -3.80 -8.11 -3.76
C PHE A 84 -4.60 -7.52 -2.58
N VAL A 85 -5.91 -7.80 -2.52
CA VAL A 85 -6.76 -7.38 -1.39
C VAL A 85 -6.32 -8.06 -0.10
N GLU A 86 -6.09 -9.37 -0.10
CA GLU A 86 -5.66 -10.13 1.08
C GLU A 86 -4.32 -9.62 1.63
N VAL A 87 -3.33 -9.39 0.76
CA VAL A 87 -2.02 -8.82 1.12
C VAL A 87 -2.17 -7.40 1.67
N SER A 88 -3.04 -6.59 1.06
CA SER A 88 -3.29 -5.22 1.52
C SER A 88 -3.95 -5.20 2.90
N ASP A 89 -4.96 -6.03 3.12
CA ASP A 89 -5.67 -6.15 4.40
C ASP A 89 -4.72 -6.63 5.50
N TRP A 90 -3.93 -7.67 5.22
CA TRP A 90 -2.93 -8.19 6.14
C TRP A 90 -1.86 -7.14 6.48
N GLY A 91 -1.34 -6.47 5.45
CA GLY A 91 -0.34 -5.42 5.59
C GLY A 91 -0.83 -4.22 6.39
N CYS A 92 -2.09 -3.83 6.20
CA CYS A 92 -2.72 -2.75 6.96
C CYS A 92 -3.00 -3.15 8.40
N ALA A 93 -3.47 -4.38 8.65
CA ALA A 93 -3.76 -4.87 10.00
C ALA A 93 -2.50 -4.96 10.88
N ASN A 94 -1.35 -5.30 10.28
CA ASN A 94 -0.08 -5.47 10.99
C ASN A 94 0.83 -4.23 10.93
N GLY A 95 0.45 -3.19 10.19
CA GLY A 95 1.25 -1.98 10.01
C GLY A 95 2.51 -2.17 9.16
N ASN A 96 2.57 -3.22 8.34
CA ASN A 96 3.71 -3.59 7.50
C ASN A 96 3.37 -3.64 5.99
N TYR A 97 2.35 -2.90 5.56
CA TYR A 97 1.86 -2.84 4.17
C TYR A 97 2.96 -2.80 3.10
N LEU A 98 3.97 -1.95 3.26
CA LEU A 98 5.07 -1.80 2.30
C LEU A 98 5.90 -3.08 2.11
N GLU A 99 6.15 -3.80 3.20
CA GLU A 99 6.93 -5.04 3.19
C GLU A 99 6.15 -6.16 2.52
N GLU A 100 4.88 -6.35 2.91
CA GLU A 100 4.01 -7.38 2.35
C GLU A 100 3.77 -7.17 0.85
N MET A 101 3.51 -5.92 0.44
CA MET A 101 3.33 -5.57 -0.97
C MET A 101 4.61 -5.76 -1.78
N TYR A 102 5.78 -5.47 -1.19
CA TYR A 102 7.07 -5.73 -1.84
C TYR A 102 7.27 -7.22 -2.14
N LEU A 103 7.00 -8.10 -1.15
CA LEU A 103 7.11 -9.54 -1.33
C LEU A 103 6.14 -10.04 -2.41
N PHE A 104 4.87 -9.63 -2.33
CA PHE A 104 3.85 -9.98 -3.31
C PHE A 104 4.22 -9.57 -4.74
N VAL A 105 4.74 -8.36 -4.93
CA VAL A 105 5.20 -7.87 -6.24
C VAL A 105 6.37 -8.72 -6.75
N LYS A 106 7.34 -9.04 -5.90
CA LYS A 106 8.51 -9.86 -6.27
C LYS A 106 8.10 -11.28 -6.67
N GLU A 107 7.22 -11.91 -5.89
CA GLU A 107 6.70 -13.26 -6.18
C GLU A 107 5.93 -13.28 -7.50
N THR A 108 5.02 -12.32 -7.69
CA THR A 108 4.25 -12.19 -8.95
C THR A 108 5.17 -11.99 -10.14
N GLN A 109 6.22 -11.18 -10.01
CA GLN A 109 7.18 -10.93 -11.10
C GLN A 109 8.10 -12.14 -11.35
N ALA A 110 8.38 -12.96 -10.34
CA ALA A 110 9.20 -14.17 -10.47
C ALA A 110 8.44 -15.31 -11.15
N SER A 111 7.16 -15.48 -10.84
CA SER A 111 6.28 -16.52 -11.41
C SER A 111 5.92 -16.30 -12.88
N ASN A 112 6.26 -15.14 -13.46
CA ASN A 112 6.03 -14.79 -14.86
C ASN A 112 7.28 -14.98 -15.76
N LYS A 113 8.29 -15.72 -15.29
CA LYS A 113 9.47 -16.17 -16.07
C LYS A 113 9.29 -17.61 -16.53
#